data_AF-A0A0A5HZ33-F1
#
_entry.id   AF-A0A0A5HZ33-F1
#
_cell.length_a   1.000
_cell.length_b   1.000
_cell.length_c   1.000
_cell.angle_alpha   90.00
_cell.angle_beta   90.00
_cell.angle_gamma   90.00
#
_symmetry.space_group_name_H-M   'P 1'
#
loop_
_entity.id
_entity.type
_entity.pdbx_description
1 polymer ?
#
loop_
_entity_poly.entity_id
_entity_poly.type
_entity_poly.pdbx_seq_one_letter_code
_entity_poly.pdbx_strand_id
1 'polypeptide(L)' 'MAFASKPDRKNPVYFEHHADGYWCSIDGMPEYFKTKHEMYLYACEEDRELIEITHENESELRRNGAFNRVFDDE' A
#
# COMPACT_ATOMS: atom_id res chain seq x y z
N MET A 1 18.80 16.50 22.50
CA MET A 1 17.45 16.02 22.11
C MET A 1 17.61 15.30 20.79
N ALA A 2 17.62 13.97 20.80
CA ALA A 2 17.67 13.19 19.56
C ALA A 2 16.31 13.32 18.90
N PHE A 3 16.26 13.98 17.75
CA PHE A 3 15.08 13.92 16.88
C PHE A 3 14.90 12.45 16.52
N ALA A 4 13.80 11.86 16.98
CA ALA A 4 13.41 10.52 16.59
C ALA A 4 13.47 10.47 15.06
N SER A 5 14.44 9.74 14.52
CA SER A 5 14.44 9.32 13.12
C SER A 5 13.03 8.81 12.87
N LYS A 6 12.29 9.46 11.96
CA LYS A 6 10.98 8.95 11.56
C LYS A 6 11.20 7.46 11.28
N PRO A 7 10.41 6.54 11.87
CA PRO A 7 10.51 5.15 11.46
C PRO A 7 10.37 5.16 9.93
N ASP A 8 11.22 4.39 9.27
CA ASP A 8 11.18 4.22 7.82
C ASP A 8 9.79 3.66 7.52
N ARG A 9 8.83 4.57 7.25
CA ARG A 9 7.44 4.18 7.10
C ARG A 9 7.39 3.45 5.78
N LYS A 10 7.23 2.12 5.88
CA LYS A 10 6.99 1.27 4.71
C LYS A 10 5.86 1.88 3.89
N ASN A 11 5.95 1.73 2.56
CA ASN A 11 4.92 2.32 1.70
C ASN A 11 3.55 1.76 2.06
N PRO A 12 2.49 2.58 1.95
CA PRO A 12 1.12 2.13 2.14
C PRO A 12 0.77 1.00 1.18
N VAL A 13 -0.19 0.17 1.60
CA VAL A 13 -0.87 -0.77 0.72
C VAL A 13 -2.02 -0.01 0.05
N TYR A 14 -1.90 0.19 -1.25
CA TYR A 14 -2.97 0.78 -2.05
C TYR A 14 -3.90 -0.33 -2.50
N PHE A 15 -5.20 -0.20 -2.30
CA PHE A 15 -6.13 -1.29 -2.64
C PHE A 15 -7.38 -0.82 -3.35
N GLU A 16 -7.93 -1.66 -4.22
CA GLU A 16 -9.22 -1.48 -4.87
C GLU A 16 -10.11 -2.70 -4.58
N HIS A 17 -11.38 -2.43 -4.29
CA HIS A 17 -12.36 -3.48 -3.97
C HIS A 17 -13.17 -3.85 -5.21
N HIS A 18 -13.14 -5.14 -5.55
CA HIS A 18 -13.88 -5.73 -6.66
C HIS A 18 -14.87 -6.78 -6.17
N ALA A 19 -15.70 -7.27 -7.09
CA ALA A 19 -16.68 -8.32 -6.78
C ALA A 19 -16.04 -9.67 -6.39
N ASP A 20 -14.81 -9.91 -6.83
CA ASP A 20 -14.05 -11.14 -6.58
C ASP A 20 -13.13 -11.05 -5.35
N GLY A 21 -12.63 -9.85 -5.01
CA GLY A 21 -11.79 -9.63 -3.84
C GLY A 21 -11.15 -8.24 -3.78
N TYR A 22 -9.99 -8.15 -3.15
CA TYR A 22 -9.22 -6.92 -2.96
C TYR A 22 -7.92 -7.01 -3.75
N TRP A 23 -7.77 -6.11 -4.71
CA TRP A 23 -6.56 -5.99 -5.51
C TRP A 23 -5.69 -4.90 -4.90
N CYS A 24 -4.45 -5.24 -4.56
CA CYS A 24 -3.55 -4.37 -3.83
C CYS A 24 -2.28 -4.09 -4.63
N SER A 25 -1.73 -2.89 -4.49
CA SER A 25 -0.39 -2.52 -4.90
C SER A 25 0.44 -2.30 -3.64
N ILE A 26 1.45 -3.15 -3.44
CA ILE A 26 2.37 -3.10 -2.30
C ILE A 26 3.76 -2.88 -2.87
N ASP A 27 4.38 -1.73 -2.60
CA ASP A 27 5.68 -1.36 -3.15
C ASP A 27 5.75 -1.46 -4.70
N GLY A 28 4.61 -1.23 -5.37
CA GLY A 28 4.46 -1.37 -6.82
C GLY A 28 4.31 -2.80 -7.33
N MET A 29 4.17 -3.78 -6.43
CA MET A 29 3.87 -5.17 -6.76
C MET A 29 2.37 -5.44 -6.61
N PRO A 30 1.71 -6.04 -7.62
CA PRO A 30 0.32 -6.42 -7.51
C PRO A 30 0.18 -7.63 -6.59
N GLU A 31 -0.70 -7.52 -5.60
CA GLU A 31 -1.06 -8.57 -4.64
C GLU A 31 -2.58 -8.69 -4.58
N TYR A 32 -3.08 -9.87 -4.21
CA TYR A 32 -4.51 -10.14 -4.15
C TYR A 32 -4.91 -10.76 -2.82
N PHE A 33 -5.92 -10.17 -2.18
CA PHE A 33 -6.52 -10.71 -0.97
C PHE A 33 -7.98 -11.07 -1.23
N LYS A 34 -8.39 -12.26 -0.78
CA LYS A 34 -9.77 -12.72 -0.97
C LYS A 34 -10.73 -11.97 -0.04
N THR A 35 -10.28 -11.63 1.16
CA THR A 35 -11.10 -10.96 2.16
C THR A 35 -10.42 -9.70 2.70
N LYS A 36 -11.24 -8.72 3.11
CA LYS A 36 -10.76 -7.50 3.76
C LYS A 36 -9.93 -7.80 5.00
N HIS A 37 -10.29 -8.88 5.71
CA HIS A 37 -9.63 -9.29 6.93
C HIS A 37 -8.17 -9.71 6.69
N GLU A 38 -7.91 -10.52 5.66
CA GLU A 38 -6.55 -10.91 5.29
C GLU A 38 -5.68 -9.69 4.94
N MET A 39 -6.24 -8.74 4.17
CA MET A 39 -5.56 -7.49 3.84
C MET A 39 -5.24 -6.64 5.08
N TYR A 40 -6.19 -6.53 6.03
CA TYR A 40 -5.96 -5.81 7.28
C TYR A 40 -4.90 -6.47 8.15
N LEU A 41 -4.90 -7.80 8.26
CA LEU A 41 -3.89 -8.54 9.01
C LEU A 41 -2.50 -8.27 8.42
N TYR A 42 -2.36 -8.40 7.11
CA TYR A 42 -1.10 -8.11 6.41
C TYR A 42 -0.60 -6.69 6.71
N ALA A 43 -1.46 -5.68 6.53
CA ALA A 43 -1.07 -4.30 6.77
C ALA A 43 -0.70 -4.03 8.25
N CYS A 44 -1.38 -4.68 9.19
CA CYS A 44 -1.08 -4.56 10.61
C CYS A 44 0.25 -5.23 10.99
N GLU A 45 0.52 -6.43 10.47
CA GLU A 45 1.77 -7.16 10.70
C GLU A 45 2.97 -6.41 10.11
N GLU A 46 2.77 -5.76 8.98
CA GLU A 46 3.81 -5.00 8.27
C GLU A 46 3.95 -3.54 8.74
N ASP A 47 3.11 -3.07 9.67
CA ASP A 47 3.02 -1.66 10.09
C ASP A 47 2.81 -0.69 8.90
N ARG A 48 1.96 -1.11 7.94
CA ARG A 48 1.62 -0.36 6.73
C ARG A 48 0.26 0.29 6.84
N GLU A 49 0.14 1.49 6.30
CA GLU A 49 -1.14 2.18 6.14
C GLU A 49 -1.93 1.56 4.97
N LEU A 50 -3.26 1.48 5.08
CA LEU A 50 -4.15 1.06 4.00
C LEU A 50 -4.77 2.27 3.33
N ILE A 51 -4.61 2.40 2.01
CA ILE A 51 -5.18 3.49 1.22
C ILE A 51 -6.06 2.91 0.13
N GLU A 52 -7.35 3.24 0.17
CA GLU A 52 -8.28 2.84 -0.89
C GLU A 52 -8.03 3.68 -2.16
N ILE A 53 -7.87 3.00 -3.29
CA ILE A 53 -7.78 3.60 -4.62
C ILE A 53 -9.20 3.94 -5.06
N THR A 54 -9.46 5.22 -5.20
CA THR A 54 -10.71 5.76 -5.73
C THR A 54 -10.42 6.47 -7.04
N HIS A 55 -11.45 6.64 -7.90
CA HIS A 55 -11.27 7.36 -9.17
C HIS A 55 -10.73 8.79 -9.00
N GLU A 56 -10.98 9.42 -7.85
CA GLU A 56 -10.52 10.77 -7.55
C GLU A 56 -9.03 10.82 -7.18
N ASN A 57 -8.53 9.83 -6.43
CA ASN A 57 -7.13 9.81 -5.99
C ASN A 57 -6.19 9.02 -6.92
N GLU A 58 -6.72 8.15 -7.78
CA GLU A 58 -5.93 7.23 -8.62
C GLU A 58 -4.84 7.98 -9.41
N SER A 59 -5.21 9.11 -10.01
CA SER A 59 -4.28 9.93 -10.80
C SER A 59 -3.12 10.49 -9.97
N GLU A 60 -3.38 10.85 -8.72
CA GLU A 60 -2.37 11.35 -7.80
C GLU A 60 -1.49 10.21 -7.27
N LEU A 61 -2.10 9.08 -6.91
CA LEU A 61 -1.39 7.88 -6.48
C LEU A 61 -0.43 7.37 -7.56
N ARG A 62 -0.87 7.32 -8.82
CA ARG A 62 0.00 6.98 -9.96
C ARG A 62 1.17 7.93 -10.12
N ARG A 63 0.94 9.24 -9.98
CA ARG A 63 2.01 10.25 -10.08
C ARG A 63 3.03 10.16 -8.95
N ASN A 64 2.56 9.82 -7.74
CA ASN A 64 3.41 9.60 -6.57
C ASN A 64 4.13 8.25 -6.58
N GLY A 65 3.89 7.41 -7.58
CA GLY A 65 4.57 6.12 -7.74
C GLY A 65 4.00 5.00 -6.86
N ALA A 66 2.75 5.09 -6.41
CA ALA A 66 2.05 4.03 -5.67
C ALA A 66 2.06 2.66 -6.36
N PHE A 67 2.22 2.66 -7.69
CA PHE A 67 2.27 1.47 -8.55
C PHE A 67 3.66 1.24 -9.18
N ASN A 68 4.63 2.09 -8.85
CA ASN A 68 5.99 1.92 -9.35
C ASN A 68 6.71 0.96 -8.43
N ARG A 69 7.40 -0.03 -9.00
CA ARG A 69 8.27 -0.92 -8.25
C ARG A 69 9.30 -0.10 -7.49
N VAL A 70 9.25 -0.21 -6.17
CA VAL A 70 10.29 0.36 -5.31
C VAL A 70 11.46 -0.62 -5.35
N PHE A 71 12.52 -0.24 -6.03
CA PHE A 71 13.81 -0.90 -5.89
C PHE A 71 14.49 -0.20 -4.71
N ASP A 72 14.61 -0.91 -3.60
CA ASP A 72 15.54 -0.51 -2.54
C ASP A 72 16.94 -0.75 -3.12
N ASP A 73 17.55 0.29 -3.67
CA ASP A 73 18.95 0.26 -4.11
C ASP A 73 19.78 0.31 -2.81
N GLU A 74 20.20 -0.87 -2.35
CA GLU A 74 21.07 -1.09 -1.18
C GLU A 74 22.41 -0.34 -1.27
#